data_AF-A0A1G7B7X2-F1
#
_entry.id   AF-A0A1G7B7X2-F1
#
_cell.length_a   1.000
_cell.length_b   1.000
_cell.length_c   1.000
_cell.angle_alpha   90.00
_cell.angle_beta   90.00
_cell.angle_gamma   90.00
#
_symmetry.space_group_name_H-M   'P 1'
#
loop_
_entity.id
_entity.type
_entity.pdbx_description
1 polymer ?
#
loop_
_entity_poly.entity_id
_entity_poly.type
_entity_poly.pdbx_seq_one_letter_code
_entity_poly.pdbx_strand_id
1 'polypeptide(L)'
;MSARRAHITQSVTVPFGHLILRLVRLDCGSRGWSLRPEGFEGGPPVVNGSLDGPSFDAFVADLETAVASLRQFRDATEVAVQDREGLP
;
A
#
# COMPACT_ATOMS: atom_id res chain seq x y z
N MET A 1 11.13 -32.04 -2.88
CA MET A 1 9.71 -31.72 -3.08
C MET A 1 9.62 -30.40 -3.85
N SER A 2 9.10 -30.41 -5.08
CA SER A 2 8.88 -29.17 -5.82
C SER A 2 7.69 -28.44 -5.17
N ALA A 3 7.93 -27.32 -4.51
CA ALA A 3 6.84 -26.51 -3.95
C ALA A 3 5.94 -26.06 -5.10
N ARG A 4 4.69 -26.53 -5.12
CA ARG A 4 3.70 -26.05 -6.09
C ARG A 4 3.49 -24.57 -5.82
N ARG A 5 3.72 -23.72 -6.82
CA ARG A 5 3.49 -22.29 -6.71
C ARG A 5 1.99 -22.06 -6.52
N ALA A 6 1.60 -21.55 -5.37
CA ALA A 6 0.21 -21.21 -5.08
C ALA A 6 -0.31 -20.18 -6.09
N HIS A 7 -1.55 -20.36 -6.56
CA HIS A 7 -2.16 -19.49 -7.56
C HIS A 7 -2.93 -18.36 -6.90
N ILE A 8 -2.91 -17.17 -7.51
CA ILE A 8 -3.71 -16.02 -7.06
C ILE A 8 -5.17 -16.28 -7.45
N THR A 9 -6.06 -16.32 -6.46
CA THR A 9 -7.50 -16.49 -6.66
C THR A 9 -8.25 -15.16 -6.66
N GLN A 10 -7.74 -14.17 -5.93
CA GLN A 10 -8.28 -12.82 -5.91
C GLN A 10 -7.14 -11.82 -5.83
N SER A 11 -7.28 -10.68 -6.49
CA SER A 11 -6.37 -9.56 -6.29
C SER A 11 -7.05 -8.21 -6.46
N VAL A 12 -6.65 -7.27 -5.61
CA VAL A 12 -7.01 -5.85 -5.72
C VAL A 12 -5.72 -5.08 -5.94
N THR A 13 -5.75 -4.15 -6.88
CA THR A 13 -4.63 -3.29 -7.21
C THR A 13 -5.07 -1.84 -7.04
N VAL A 14 -4.32 -1.05 -6.28
CA VAL A 14 -4.61 0.38 -6.06
C VAL A 14 -3.38 1.24 -6.34
N PRO A 15 -3.55 2.46 -6.88
CA PRO A 15 -2.46 3.43 -6.99
C PRO A 15 -1.90 3.80 -5.61
N PHE A 16 -0.59 3.99 -5.53
CA PHE A 16 0.12 4.39 -4.32
C PHE A 16 1.30 5.32 -4.66
N GLY A 17 1.01 6.60 -4.93
CA GLY A 17 2.02 7.53 -5.45
C GLY A 17 2.52 7.07 -6.82
N HIS A 18 3.85 6.90 -6.97
CA HIS A 18 4.49 6.32 -8.17
C HIS A 18 4.56 4.79 -8.15
N LEU A 19 3.97 4.17 -7.12
CA LEU A 19 3.92 2.74 -6.94
C LEU A 19 2.49 2.25 -7.09
N ILE A 20 2.38 0.93 -7.14
CA ILE A 20 1.15 0.18 -7.18
C ILE A 20 1.15 -0.76 -5.97
N LEU A 21 0.14 -0.64 -5.13
CA LEU A 21 -0.12 -1.59 -4.04
C LEU A 21 -1.05 -2.68 -4.57
N ARG A 22 -0.60 -3.93 -4.48
CA ARG A 22 -1.39 -5.11 -4.82
C ARG A 22 -1.64 -5.97 -3.59
N LEU A 23 -2.89 -6.24 -3.30
CA LEU A 23 -3.35 -7.21 -2.31
C LEU A 23 -3.76 -8.49 -3.03
N VAL A 24 -3.38 -9.64 -2.50
CA VAL A 24 -3.68 -10.95 -3.12
C VAL A 24 -4.21 -11.93 -2.08
N ARG A 25 -5.11 -12.81 -2.55
CA ARG A 25 -5.46 -14.06 -1.89
C ARG A 25 -5.02 -15.22 -2.78
N LEU A 26 -4.46 -16.25 -2.17
CA LEU A 26 -3.99 -17.45 -2.83
C LEU A 26 -5.00 -18.59 -2.67
N ASP A 27 -4.92 -19.58 -3.54
CA ASP A 27 -5.74 -20.81 -3.50
C ASP A 27 -5.57 -21.62 -2.21
N CYS A 28 -4.37 -21.58 -1.60
CA CYS A 28 -4.10 -22.18 -0.30
C CYS A 28 -4.71 -21.42 0.89
N GLY A 29 -5.43 -20.31 0.65
CA GLY A 29 -6.05 -19.48 1.68
C GLY A 29 -5.18 -18.35 2.21
N SER A 30 -3.86 -18.43 2.02
CA SER A 30 -2.93 -17.36 2.41
C SER A 30 -3.21 -16.05 1.67
N ARG A 31 -2.88 -14.95 2.32
CA ARG A 31 -3.03 -13.59 1.82
C ARG A 31 -1.68 -12.86 1.86
N GLY A 32 -1.52 -11.88 0.99
CA GLY A 32 -0.30 -11.09 0.97
C GLY A 32 -0.50 -9.74 0.30
N TRP A 33 0.50 -8.89 0.45
CA TRP A 33 0.56 -7.60 -0.21
C TRP A 33 1.91 -7.40 -0.88
N SER A 34 1.95 -6.52 -1.89
CA SER A 34 3.20 -6.10 -2.51
C SER A 34 3.11 -4.68 -3.05
N LEU A 35 4.22 -3.94 -2.98
CA LEU A 35 4.41 -2.65 -3.64
C LEU A 35 5.35 -2.81 -4.85
N ARG A 36 4.99 -2.20 -5.97
CA ARG A 36 5.75 -2.26 -7.22
C ARG A 36 5.74 -0.91 -7.94
N PRO A 37 6.79 -0.50 -8.65
CA PRO A 37 6.72 0.63 -9.57
C PRO A 37 5.70 0.36 -10.67
N GLU A 38 4.94 1.40 -11.05
CA GLU A 38 4.06 1.34 -12.22
C GLU A 38 4.89 1.16 -13.49
N GLY A 39 4.41 0.32 -14.43
CA GLY A 39 5.09 0.04 -15.70
C GLY A 39 6.23 -1.00 -15.65
N PHE A 40 6.58 -1.53 -14.46
CA PHE A 40 7.59 -2.58 -14.32
C PHE A 40 6.95 -3.98 -14.31
N GLU A 41 6.41 -4.40 -15.45
CA GLU A 41 5.81 -5.73 -15.62
C GLU A 41 6.91 -6.79 -15.80
N GLY A 42 7.28 -7.48 -14.71
CA GLY A 42 8.19 -8.63 -14.75
C GLY A 42 9.25 -8.66 -13.65
N GLY A 43 9.46 -7.54 -12.94
CA GLY A 43 10.36 -7.48 -11.80
C GLY A 43 9.76 -8.09 -10.52
N PRO A 44 10.60 -8.58 -9.58
CA PRO A 44 10.13 -8.90 -8.24
C PRO A 44 9.55 -7.64 -7.58
N PRO A 45 8.56 -7.78 -6.67
CA PRO A 45 8.07 -6.64 -5.92
C PRO A 45 9.20 -6.00 -5.11
N VAL A 46 9.16 -4.67 -4.97
CA VAL A 46 10.17 -3.92 -4.20
C VAL A 46 10.03 -4.24 -2.72
N VAL A 47 8.79 -4.40 -2.25
CA VAL A 47 8.46 -4.87 -0.91
C VAL A 47 7.24 -5.77 -0.99
N ASN A 48 7.23 -6.85 -0.21
CA ASN A 48 6.07 -7.72 -0.06
C ASN A 48 6.01 -8.33 1.35
N GLY A 49 4.81 -8.70 1.79
CA GLY A 49 4.59 -9.31 3.10
C GLY A 49 3.36 -10.21 3.14
N SER A 50 3.28 -11.04 4.18
CA SER A 50 2.09 -11.85 4.48
C SER A 50 1.01 -11.00 5.15
N LEU A 51 -0.26 -11.34 4.90
CA LEU A 51 -1.44 -10.80 5.58
C LEU A 51 -2.19 -11.93 6.32
N ASP A 52 -1.51 -13.00 6.70
CA ASP A 52 -2.12 -14.12 7.40
C ASP A 52 -2.30 -13.81 8.90
N GLY A 53 -3.34 -14.38 9.51
CA GLY A 53 -3.66 -14.15 10.91
C GLY A 53 -3.92 -12.67 11.24
N PRO A 54 -3.39 -12.16 12.38
CA PRO A 54 -3.65 -10.80 12.86
C PRO A 54 -2.98 -9.71 12.01
N SER A 55 -2.05 -10.07 11.13
CA SER A 55 -1.33 -9.11 10.28
C SER A 55 -2.26 -8.37 9.31
N PHE A 56 -3.39 -8.95 8.93
CA PHE A 56 -4.34 -8.25 8.05
C PHE A 56 -5.00 -7.05 8.73
N ASP A 57 -5.52 -7.25 9.93
CA ASP A 57 -6.21 -6.18 10.67
C ASP A 57 -5.22 -5.09 11.09
N ALA A 58 -4.01 -5.48 11.50
CA ALA A 58 -2.93 -4.53 11.77
C ALA A 58 -2.57 -3.69 10.52
N PHE A 59 -2.46 -4.32 9.34
CA PHE A 59 -2.17 -3.62 8.10
C PHE A 59 -3.27 -2.61 7.73
N VAL A 60 -4.54 -2.95 7.96
CA VAL A 60 -5.66 -2.01 7.75
C VAL A 60 -5.55 -0.82 8.71
N ALA A 61 -5.35 -1.08 10.00
CA ALA A 61 -5.22 -0.02 11.02
C ALA A 61 -4.03 0.92 10.75
N ASP A 62 -2.90 0.37 10.29
CA ASP A 62 -1.72 1.15 9.91
C ASP A 62 -2.02 2.05 8.69
N LEU A 63 -2.74 1.54 7.69
CA LEU A 63 -3.14 2.34 6.52
C LEU A 63 -4.12 3.45 6.89
N GLU A 64 -5.09 3.19 7.76
CA GLU A 64 -6.02 4.21 8.25
C GLU A 64 -5.28 5.33 8.99
N THR A 65 -4.32 4.96 9.84
CA THR A 65 -3.44 5.90 10.55
C THR A 65 -2.60 6.71 9.58
N ALA A 66 -1.97 6.06 8.60
CA ALA A 66 -1.16 6.74 7.59
C ALA A 66 -1.97 7.76 6.79
N VAL A 67 -3.20 7.41 6.37
CA VAL A 67 -4.09 8.34 5.65
C VAL A 67 -4.47 9.53 6.53
N ALA A 68 -4.77 9.31 7.81
CA ALA A 68 -5.06 10.39 8.74
C ALA A 68 -3.87 11.36 8.89
N SER A 69 -2.65 10.82 9.08
CA SER A 69 -1.43 11.62 9.18
C SER A 69 -1.11 12.39 7.89
N LEU A 70 -1.30 11.78 6.72
CA LEU A 70 -1.08 12.44 5.44
C LEU A 70 -2.04 13.62 5.22
N ARG A 71 -3.31 13.49 5.65
CA ARG A 71 -4.28 14.58 5.60
C ARG A 71 -3.86 15.73 6.51
N GLN A 72 -3.49 15.44 7.76
CA GLN A 72 -2.99 16.44 8.69
C GLN A 72 -1.77 17.20 8.12
N PHE A 73 -0.83 16.47 7.50
CA PHE A 73 0.33 17.09 6.88
C PHE A 73 -0.03 18.00 5.70
N ARG A 74 -0.94 17.57 4.83
CA ARG A 74 -1.45 18.39 3.74
C ARG A 74 -2.09 19.68 4.27
N ASP A 75 -2.99 19.56 5.24
CA ASP A 75 -3.71 20.72 5.77
C ASP A 75 -2.73 21.71 6.45
N ALA A 76 -1.72 21.22 7.18
CA ALA A 76 -0.68 22.05 7.78
C ALA A 76 0.21 22.76 6.74
N THR A 77 0.47 22.12 5.59
CA THR A 77 1.29 22.71 4.53
C THR A 77 0.52 23.73 3.70
N GLU A 78 -0.78 23.54 3.46
CA GLU A 78 -1.64 24.51 2.76
C GLU A 78 -1.83 25.80 3.57
N VAL A 79 -2.02 25.71 4.88
CA VAL A 79 -2.10 26.88 5.78
C VAL A 79 -0.79 27.67 5.77
N ALA A 80 0.36 26.99 5.82
CA ALA A 80 1.67 27.64 5.80
C ALA A 80 1.99 28.37 4.48
N VAL A 81 1.36 27.96 3.35
CA VAL A 81 1.49 28.66 2.07
C VAL A 81 0.66 29.94 2.06
N GLN A 82 -0.57 29.90 2.59
CA GLN A 82 -1.44 31.07 2.68
C GLN A 82 -0.87 32.16 3.59
N ASP A 83 -0.25 31.80 4.71
CA ASP A 83 0.39 32.75 5.63
C ASP A 83 1.62 33.44 4.99
N ARG A 84 2.27 32.81 4.00
CA ARG A 84 3.40 33.41 3.28
C ARG A 84 2.98 34.36 2.16
N GLU A 85 1.84 34.11 1.52
CA GLU A 85 1.28 34.98 0.48
C GLU A 85 0.54 36.20 1.07
N GLY A 86 0.20 36.17 2.37
CA GLY A 86 -0.44 37.27 3.10
C GLY A 86 0.51 38.27 3.77
N LEU A 87 1.83 38.16 3.57
CA LEU A 87 2.81 39.13 4.05
C LEU A 87 2.95 40.31 3.05
N PRO A 88 2.86 41.58 3.51
CA PRO A 88 2.99 42.76 2.65
C PRO A 88 4.39 42.94 2.05
#